data_AF-A0A817MAS4-F1
#
_entry.id   AF-A0A817MAS4-F1
#
_cell.length_a   1.000
_cell.length_b   1.000
_cell.length_c   1.000
_cell.angle_alpha   90.00
_cell.angle_beta   90.00
_cell.angle_gamma   90.00
#
_symmetry.space_group_name_H-M   'P 1'
#
loop_
_entity.id
_entity.type
_entity.pdbx_description
1 polymer ?
#
loop_
_entity_poly.entity_id
_entity_poly.type
_entity_poly.pdbx_seq_one_letter_code
_entity_poly.pdbx_strand_id
1 'polypeptide(L)' 'MAKAFKSKVDVGSVIVTKLDNHAKGDGVFSTTKSPIIFFGTSDYSDDFEIFKMKSFINKLFGMGDIHGLFEKIRRE' A
#
# COMPACT_ATOMS: atom_id res chain seq x y z
N MET A 1 -11.15 -8.98 -6.87
CA MET A 1 -11.73 -8.80 -5.52
C MET A 1 -12.06 -7.34 -5.24
N ALA A 2 -11.08 -6.45 -5.06
CA ALA A 2 -11.33 -5.05 -4.67
C ALA A 2 -12.30 -4.27 -5.59
N LYS A 3 -12.19 -4.43 -6.92
CA LYS A 3 -13.08 -3.75 -7.89
C LYS A 3 -14.55 -4.16 -7.75
N ALA A 4 -14.77 -5.47 -7.56
CA ALA A 4 -16.10 -6.02 -7.41
C ALA A 4 -16.74 -5.54 -6.10
N PHE A 5 -15.95 -5.39 -5.03
CA PHE A 5 -16.43 -4.85 -3.76
C PHE A 5 -16.79 -3.36 -3.87
N LYS A 6 -15.92 -2.53 -4.45
CA LYS A 6 -16.19 -1.10 -4.71
C LYS A 6 -17.41 -0.88 -5.61
N SER A 7 -17.70 -1.80 -6.54
CA SER A 7 -18.92 -1.70 -7.37
C SER A 7 -20.22 -2.00 -6.62
N LYS A 8 -20.14 -2.58 -5.41
CA LYS A 8 -21.29 -2.95 -4.59
C LYS A 8 -21.49 -2.01 -3.41
N VAL A 9 -20.43 -1.36 -2.94
CA VAL A 9 -20.46 -0.45 -1.79
C VAL A 9 -19.50 0.71 -1.99
N ASP A 10 -19.87 1.89 -1.48
CA ASP A 10 -18.97 3.02 -1.48
C ASP A 10 -17.90 2.87 -0.38
N VAL A 11 -16.66 2.67 -0.82
CA VAL A 11 -15.50 2.55 0.07
C VAL A 11 -14.93 3.93 0.36
N GLY A 12 -15.04 4.41 1.61
CA GLY A 12 -14.47 5.69 2.03
C GLY A 12 -12.96 5.64 2.28
N SER A 13 -12.44 4.54 2.83
CA SER A 13 -11.02 4.37 3.13
C SER A 13 -10.60 2.91 3.18
N VAL A 14 -9.30 2.65 3.08
CA VAL A 14 -8.72 1.31 3.03
C VAL A 14 -7.62 1.17 4.08
N ILE A 15 -7.56 -0.01 4.69
CA ILE A 15 -6.47 -0.45 5.58
C ILE A 15 -5.80 -1.64 4.92
N VAL A 16 -4.46 -1.66 4.88
CA VAL A 16 -3.68 -2.72 4.22
C VAL A 16 -2.81 -3.47 5.23
N THR A 17 -2.96 -4.78 5.35
CA THR A 17 -2.22 -5.62 6.30
C THR A 17 -1.36 -6.66 5.59
N LYS A 18 -0.41 -7.28 6.32
CA LYS A 18 0.45 -8.38 5.85
C LYS A 18 1.23 -8.01 4.58
N LEU A 19 1.92 -6.86 4.65
CA LEU A 19 2.76 -6.33 3.57
C LEU A 19 4.18 -6.91 3.55
N ASP A 20 4.50 -7.85 4.44
CA ASP A 20 5.77 -8.55 4.58
C ASP A 20 6.08 -9.51 3.43
N ASN A 21 5.05 -9.99 2.73
CA ASN A 21 5.22 -10.95 1.66
C ASN A 21 5.10 -10.28 0.29
N HIS A 22 5.69 -10.90 -0.74
CA HIS A 22 5.81 -10.48 -2.16
C HIS A 22 4.51 -10.06 -2.89
N ALA A 23 3.41 -9.84 -2.18
CA ALA A 23 2.23 -9.12 -2.65
C ALA A 23 2.58 -7.65 -2.85
N LYS A 24 3.25 -7.35 -3.98
CA LYS A 24 3.35 -6.01 -4.52
C LYS A 24 1.97 -5.36 -4.43
N GLY A 25 1.83 -4.35 -3.56
CA GLY A 25 0.56 -3.71 -3.21
C GLY A 25 -0.18 -3.06 -4.39
N ASP A 26 0.38 -3.13 -5.59
CA ASP A 26 -0.10 -2.65 -6.89
C ASP A 26 -1.61 -2.91 -7.11
N GLY A 27 -2.12 -4.04 -6.63
CA GLY A 27 -3.54 -4.40 -6.77
C GLY A 27 -4.51 -3.55 -5.92
N VAL A 28 -4.05 -2.99 -4.80
CA VAL A 28 -4.92 -2.23 -3.87
C VAL A 28 -5.00 -0.75 -4.26
N PHE A 29 -3.86 -0.15 -4.62
CA PHE A 29 -3.76 1.27 -4.97
C PHE A 29 -4.61 1.64 -6.20
N SER A 30 -4.56 0.82 -7.25
CA SER A 30 -5.20 1.15 -8.54
C SER A 30 -6.71 0.89 -8.53
N THR A 31 -7.18 -0.02 -7.67
CA THR A 31 -8.49 -0.65 -7.87
C THR A 31 -9.63 0.00 -7.09
N THR A 32 -9.35 0.58 -5.92
CA THR A 32 -10.39 1.13 -5.04
C THR A 32 -10.61 2.64 -5.25
N LYS A 33 -9.58 3.37 -5.70
CA LYS A 33 -9.53 4.85 -5.74
C LYS A 33 -9.85 5.51 -4.38
N SER A 34 -9.75 4.76 -3.29
CA SER A 34 -10.03 5.23 -1.93
C SER A 34 -8.71 5.45 -1.19
N PRO A 35 -8.62 6.45 -0.29
CA PRO A 35 -7.41 6.72 0.46
C PRO A 35 -7.05 5.54 1.37
N ILE A 36 -5.76 5.19 1.38
CA ILE A 36 -5.21 4.29 2.39
C ILE A 36 -4.91 5.11 3.64
N ILE A 37 -5.43 4.68 4.77
CA ILE A 37 -5.31 5.41 6.05
C ILE A 37 -4.38 4.70 7.03
N PHE A 38 -4.28 3.38 6.95
CA PHE A 38 -3.38 2.58 7.77
C PHE A 38 -2.74 1.44 6.98
N PHE A 39 -1.55 1.05 7.39
CA PHE A 39 -0.89 -0.15 6.87
C PHE A 39 -0.16 -0.92 7.97
N GLY A 40 -0.05 -2.24 7.83
CA GLY A 40 0.62 -3.11 8.80
C GLY A 40 1.44 -4.21 8.14
N THR A 41 2.58 -4.52 8.74
CA THR A 41 3.61 -5.40 8.18
C THR A 41 3.67 -6.78 8.81
N SER A 42 2.91 -7.06 9.87
CA SER A 42 2.97 -8.34 10.57
C SER A 42 1.60 -8.98 10.79
N ASP A 43 1.61 -10.24 11.24
CA ASP A 43 0.43 -10.98 11.71
C ASP A 43 -0.12 -10.46 13.05
N TYR A 44 0.63 -9.60 13.75
CA TYR A 44 0.23 -9.03 15.03
C TYR A 44 -0.66 -7.81 14.82
N SER A 45 -1.84 -7.82 15.43
CA SER A 45 -2.90 -6.82 15.24
C SER A 45 -2.56 -5.43 15.77
N ASP A 46 -1.46 -5.26 16.48
CA ASP A 46 -1.02 -3.97 17.05
C ASP A 46 0.00 -3.23 16.15
N ASP A 47 0.42 -3.83 15.04
CA ASP A 47 1.42 -3.25 14.12
C ASP A 47 0.77 -2.43 12.99
N PHE A 48 -0.19 -1.57 13.33
CA PHE A 48 -0.82 -0.65 12.39
C PHE A 48 -0.17 0.74 12.45
N GLU A 49 0.32 1.21 11.32
CA GLU A 49 0.87 2.55 11.17
C GLU A 49 -0.01 3.43 10.30
N ILE A 50 -0.09 4.72 10.65
CA ILE A 50 -0.73 5.72 9.80
C ILE A 50 -0.03 5.73 8.44
N PHE A 51 -0.83 5.66 7.38
CA PHE A 51 -0.31 5.67 6.03
C PHE A 51 0.41 7.00 5.73
N LYS A 52 1.72 6.90 5.52
CA LYS A 52 2.55 7.96 4.93
C LYS A 52 3.30 7.35 3.77
N MET A 53 3.12 7.89 2.56
CA MET A 53 3.69 7.32 1.33
C MET A 53 5.19 7.06 1.43
N LYS A 54 5.95 7.98 2.06
CA LYS A 54 7.39 7.80 2.30
C LYS A 54 7.70 6.62 3.22
N SER A 55 6.99 6.49 4.34
CA SER A 55 7.17 5.38 5.29
C SER A 55 6.75 4.04 4.68
N PHE A 56 5.66 4.03 3.92
CA PHE A 56 5.15 2.87 3.21
C PHE A 56 6.17 2.35 2.19
N ILE A 57 6.66 3.23 1.30
CA ILE A 57 7.68 2.89 0.30
C ILE A 57 8.98 2.44 0.98
N ASN A 58 9.40 3.11 2.07
CA ASN A 58 10.56 2.71 2.86
C ASN A 58 10.46 1.27 3.40
N LYS A 59 9.29 0.87 3.91
CA LYS A 59 9.08 -0.48 4.43
C LYS A 59 8.92 -1.52 3.33
N LEU A 60 8.31 -1.17 2.20
CA LEU A 60 8.07 -2.10 1.10
C LEU A 60 9.35 -2.43 0.30
N PHE A 61 10.22 -1.44 0.13
CA PHE A 61 11.39 -1.52 -0.78
C PHE A 61 12.74 -1.45 -0.03
N GLY A 62 12.77 -1.02 1.24
CA GLY A 62 14.02 -0.76 1.95
C GLY A 62 14.83 0.40 1.31
N MET A 63 15.88 0.90 1.97
CA MET A 63 16.59 2.10 1.48
C MET A 63 17.27 1.91 0.11
N GLY A 64 17.59 0.67 -0.29
CA GLY A 64 18.27 0.35 -1.54
C GLY A 64 17.38 0.46 -2.79
N ASP A 65 16.19 -0.15 -2.77
CA ASP A 65 15.32 -0.22 -3.96
C ASP A 65 14.56 1.10 -4.23
N ILE A 66 14.50 2.01 -3.24
CA ILE A 66 13.82 3.30 -3.38
C ILE A 66 14.55 4.23 -4.35
N HIS A 67 15.87 4.19 -4.37
CA HIS A 67 16.65 5.00 -5.31
C HIS A 67 16.33 4.60 -6.76
N GLY A 68 16.21 3.29 -7.02
CA GLY A 68 15.82 2.77 -8.32
C GLY A 68 14.36 3.10 -8.69
N LEU A 69 13.44 3.02 -7.73
CA LEU A 69 12.03 3.39 -7.95
C LEU A 69 11.87 4.88 -8.24
N PHE A 70 12.56 5.75 -7.50
CA PHE A 70 12.50 7.20 -7.68
C PHE A 70 13.05 7.63 -9.04
N GLU A 71 14.15 7.02 -9.48
CA GLU A 71 14.71 7.22 -10.82
C GLU A 71 13.77 6.78 -11.94
N LYS A 72 12.95 5.73 -11.72
CA LYS A 72 11.96 5.28 -12.69
C LYS A 72 10.76 6.23 -12.77
N ILE A 73 10.25 6.69 -11.63
CA ILE A 73 9.13 7.66 -11.57
C ILE A 73 9.51 9.01 -12.15
N ARG A 74 10.76 9.47 -11.99
CA ARG A 74 11.22 10.74 -12.57
C ARG A 74 11.39 10.70 -14.09
N ARG A 75 11.33 9.50 -14.68
CA ARG A 75 11.60 9.25 -16.10
C ARG A 75 10.32 8.96 -16.91
N GLU A 76 9.16 8.98 -16.25
CA GLU A 76 7.81 9.01 -16.83
C GLU A 76 7.14 10.36 -16.51
#